data_AF-A0A2J7PJK1-F1
#
_entry.id   AF-A0A2J7PJK1-F1
#
_cell.length_a   1.000
_cell.length_b   1.000
_cell.length_c   1.000
_cell.angle_alpha   90.00
_cell.angle_beta   90.00
_cell.angle_gamma   90.00
#
_symmetry.space_group_name_H-M   'P 1'
#
loop_
_entity.id
_entity.type
_entity.pdbx_description
1 polymer ?
#
loop_
_entity_poly.entity_id
_entity_poly.type
_entity_poly.pdbx_seq_one_letter_code
_entity_poly.pdbx_strand_id
1 'polypeptide(L)'
;MSFCKLPLEALKNLLLGLACNESTIEIELDMSCNNLGAQGAHVLESCIHGIRCIGSLDISENNMDVDLAAVVTAVSKNKSIKHLNMGRNLNNMKAKHIASVMDAVVQMIQEEDCVLQSLSIPDSKLKADLYNLINALGGNQCLQSVDISGNLMGDAGARLLAKALQINSRLKSIIYDRNNITLQGYCDIAYALESNYTVRYMPFPIYDVVPCMKISSERTDAVMRKIQDLLHRNVSPKKYSNGQAFRLQQGFLLSSTQQMVDRLVVQTQDTIRVLAAQESVDSNNDINHATGLIQDADNSKQLLPRLHEVVQRREEVGNPIDVKLKQVADELHNVVVSYLQGTLESMIKCAEDQCPHVLADDRVQGEIKKMCREKNFLAPEFIHTCIVEQTGADIMNKVNELNLAVAAHVSDRITDEVIETLSQSYKKL
;
A
#
# COMPACT_ATOMS: atom_id res chain seq x y z
N MET A 1 0.79 -24.16 -13.62
CA MET A 1 1.35 -25.13 -14.58
C MET A 1 2.88 -25.02 -14.63
N SER A 2 3.53 -24.97 -13.47
CA SER A 2 4.99 -24.89 -13.40
C SER A 2 5.62 -26.28 -13.59
N PHE A 3 6.82 -26.34 -14.18
CA PHE A 3 7.59 -27.58 -14.41
C PHE A 3 6.91 -28.64 -15.29
N CYS A 4 5.93 -28.27 -16.11
CA CYS A 4 5.13 -29.22 -16.88
C CYS A 4 5.71 -29.54 -18.27
N LYS A 5 6.78 -28.87 -18.73
CA LYS A 5 7.26 -28.93 -20.13
C LYS A 5 6.12 -28.75 -21.13
N LEU A 6 5.33 -27.69 -20.92
CA LEU A 6 4.13 -27.38 -21.69
C LEU A 6 4.40 -27.40 -23.20
N PRO A 7 3.70 -28.27 -23.98
CA PRO A 7 3.74 -28.21 -25.43
C PRO A 7 3.22 -26.86 -25.93
N LEU A 8 3.85 -26.30 -26.96
CA LEU A 8 3.51 -24.97 -27.50
C LEU A 8 2.04 -24.88 -27.97
N GLU A 9 1.51 -25.97 -28.50
CA GLU A 9 0.12 -26.04 -28.95
C GLU A 9 -0.86 -26.03 -27.77
N ALA A 10 -0.50 -26.68 -26.66
CA ALA A 10 -1.26 -26.60 -25.42
C ALA A 10 -1.21 -25.20 -24.80
N LEU A 11 -0.03 -24.54 -24.83
CA LEU A 11 0.10 -23.14 -24.40
C LEU A 11 -0.79 -22.21 -25.23
N LYS A 12 -0.76 -22.35 -26.56
CA LYS A 12 -1.60 -21.53 -27.45
C LYS A 12 -3.09 -21.75 -27.17
N ASN A 13 -3.53 -23.00 -27.07
CA ASN A 13 -4.93 -23.31 -26.80
C ASN A 13 -5.38 -22.83 -25.41
N LEU A 14 -4.51 -22.90 -24.41
CA LEU A 14 -4.76 -22.36 -23.07
C LEU A 14 -4.98 -20.84 -23.12
N LEU A 15 -4.05 -20.11 -23.75
CA LEU A 15 -4.11 -18.65 -23.84
C LEU A 15 -5.32 -18.19 -24.64
N LEU A 16 -5.66 -18.87 -25.74
CA LEU A 16 -6.87 -18.60 -26.52
C LEU A 16 -8.14 -18.89 -25.72
N GLY A 17 -8.18 -19.99 -24.97
CA GLY A 17 -9.30 -20.30 -24.07
C GLY A 17 -9.50 -19.25 -22.98
N LEU A 18 -8.39 -18.76 -22.40
CA LEU A 18 -8.41 -17.67 -21.43
C LEU A 18 -8.82 -16.32 -22.06
N ALA A 19 -8.43 -16.06 -23.31
CA ALA A 19 -8.84 -14.86 -24.05
C ALA A 19 -10.35 -14.84 -24.32
N CYS A 20 -10.96 -16.00 -24.59
CA CYS A 20 -12.40 -16.14 -24.77
C CYS A 20 -13.20 -16.15 -23.46
N ASN A 21 -12.53 -16.12 -22.31
CA ASN A 21 -13.20 -16.16 -21.02
C ASN A 21 -13.49 -14.75 -20.50
N GLU A 22 -14.76 -14.34 -20.57
CA GLU A 22 -15.25 -13.04 -20.08
C GLU A 22 -15.79 -13.11 -18.64
N SER A 23 -15.94 -14.32 -18.09
CA SER A 23 -16.66 -14.55 -16.82
C SER A 23 -15.76 -14.55 -15.58
N THR A 24 -14.49 -14.93 -15.74
CA THR A 24 -13.53 -15.02 -14.64
C THR A 24 -12.60 -13.83 -14.64
N ILE A 25 -12.30 -13.31 -13.45
CA ILE A 25 -11.34 -12.23 -13.23
C ILE A 25 -10.25 -12.68 -12.25
N GLU A 26 -9.10 -12.02 -12.30
CA GLU A 26 -7.97 -12.22 -11.37
C GLU A 26 -7.40 -13.65 -11.32
N ILE A 27 -7.37 -14.33 -12.47
CA ILE A 27 -6.69 -15.63 -12.58
C ILE A 27 -5.19 -15.46 -12.37
N GLU A 28 -4.62 -16.33 -11.56
CA GLU A 28 -3.18 -16.49 -11.41
C GLU A 28 -2.68 -17.58 -12.36
N LEU A 29 -1.87 -17.19 -13.34
CA LEU A 29 -1.30 -18.09 -14.34
C LEU A 29 0.19 -18.26 -14.08
N ASP A 30 0.54 -19.36 -13.42
CA ASP A 30 1.93 -19.78 -13.25
C ASP A 30 2.36 -20.71 -14.39
N MET A 31 3.29 -20.24 -15.23
CA MET A 31 3.92 -21.01 -16.30
C MET A 31 5.44 -21.06 -16.14
N SER A 32 5.94 -20.93 -14.92
CA SER A 32 7.37 -20.98 -14.65
C SER A 32 8.01 -22.33 -15.02
N CYS A 33 9.30 -22.35 -15.35
CA CYS A 33 10.09 -23.58 -15.58
C CYS A 33 9.55 -24.50 -16.70
N ASN A 34 8.92 -23.94 -17.75
CA ASN A 34 8.40 -24.75 -18.87
C ASN A 34 9.31 -24.81 -20.08
N ASN A 35 10.46 -24.11 -20.06
CA ASN A 35 11.42 -24.07 -21.17
C ASN A 35 10.74 -23.73 -22.52
N LEU A 36 9.89 -22.71 -22.49
CA LEU A 36 9.10 -22.25 -23.63
C LEU A 36 9.97 -21.78 -24.82
N GLY A 37 11.14 -21.21 -24.53
CA GLY A 37 12.06 -20.69 -25.54
C GLY A 37 11.46 -19.55 -26.38
N ALA A 38 12.15 -19.21 -27.47
CA ALA A 38 11.74 -18.16 -28.41
C ALA A 38 10.33 -18.39 -29.01
N GLN A 39 10.00 -19.64 -29.34
CA GLN A 39 8.71 -19.97 -29.94
C GLN A 39 7.55 -19.76 -28.95
N GLY A 40 7.73 -20.12 -27.69
CA GLY A 40 6.72 -19.84 -26.67
C GLY A 40 6.63 -18.35 -26.31
N ALA A 41 7.73 -17.60 -26.40
CA ALA A 41 7.70 -16.13 -26.28
C ALA A 41 6.82 -15.50 -27.36
N HIS A 42 6.96 -15.92 -28.63
CA HIS A 42 6.10 -15.45 -29.72
C HIS A 42 4.62 -15.82 -29.50
N VAL A 43 4.33 -17.01 -28.97
CA VAL A 43 2.95 -17.40 -28.61
C VAL A 43 2.39 -16.47 -27.53
N LEU A 44 3.17 -16.19 -26.48
CA LEU A 44 2.78 -15.26 -25.42
C LEU A 44 2.56 -13.85 -25.95
N GLU A 45 3.49 -13.31 -26.73
CA GLU A 45 3.40 -11.99 -27.36
C GLU A 45 2.08 -11.84 -28.15
N SER A 46 1.74 -12.83 -28.98
CA SER A 46 0.57 -12.79 -29.85
C SER A 46 -0.78 -12.94 -29.16
N CYS A 47 -0.81 -13.45 -27.93
CA CYS A 47 -2.06 -13.78 -27.24
C CYS A 47 -2.29 -12.92 -26.00
N ILE A 48 -1.23 -12.55 -25.27
CA ILE A 48 -1.34 -11.99 -23.91
C ILE A 48 -2.08 -10.65 -23.88
N HIS A 49 -1.95 -9.82 -24.91
CA HIS A 49 -2.60 -8.51 -24.96
C HIS A 49 -4.14 -8.58 -24.98
N GLY A 50 -4.72 -9.70 -25.43
CA GLY A 50 -6.17 -9.90 -25.52
C GLY A 50 -6.81 -10.50 -24.27
N ILE A 51 -6.01 -11.01 -23.32
CA ILE A 51 -6.52 -11.78 -22.19
C ILE A 51 -6.88 -10.84 -21.05
N ARG A 52 -8.18 -10.78 -20.71
CA ARG A 52 -8.68 -9.86 -19.66
C ARG A 52 -8.84 -10.51 -18.29
N CYS A 53 -8.77 -11.84 -18.23
CA CYS A 53 -9.03 -12.61 -17.02
C CYS A 53 -7.80 -12.81 -16.12
N ILE A 54 -6.56 -12.66 -16.63
CA ILE A 54 -5.33 -12.89 -15.87
C ILE A 54 -4.98 -11.65 -15.04
N GLY A 55 -4.89 -11.83 -13.71
CA GLY A 55 -4.42 -10.80 -12.77
C GLY A 55 -2.95 -10.96 -12.38
N SER A 56 -2.45 -12.20 -12.35
CA SER A 56 -1.07 -12.53 -11.99
C SER A 56 -0.46 -13.46 -13.03
N LEU A 57 0.72 -13.11 -13.53
CA LEU A 57 1.45 -13.87 -14.54
C LEU A 57 2.86 -14.19 -14.08
N ASP A 58 3.18 -15.50 -13.98
CA ASP A 58 4.54 -15.96 -13.75
C ASP A 58 5.12 -16.62 -15.01
N ILE A 59 6.14 -15.98 -15.57
CA ILE A 59 6.89 -16.42 -16.75
C ILE A 59 8.35 -16.73 -16.42
N SER A 60 8.68 -16.95 -15.14
CA SER A 60 10.05 -17.22 -14.67
C SER A 60 10.66 -18.50 -15.29
N GLU A 61 11.97 -18.53 -15.45
CA GLU A 61 12.72 -19.72 -15.91
C GLU A 61 12.20 -20.37 -17.23
N ASN A 62 11.81 -19.56 -18.22
CA ASN A 62 11.31 -20.03 -19.51
C ASN A 62 12.30 -19.89 -20.67
N ASN A 63 13.49 -19.35 -20.40
CA ASN A 63 14.63 -19.30 -21.32
C ASN A 63 14.29 -18.67 -22.68
N MET A 64 13.52 -17.57 -22.66
CA MET A 64 12.99 -16.86 -23.84
C MET A 64 14.02 -15.97 -24.56
N ASP A 65 15.21 -15.78 -23.98
CA ASP A 65 16.28 -14.90 -24.51
C ASP A 65 15.73 -13.50 -24.88
N VAL A 66 16.16 -12.92 -26.00
CA VAL A 66 15.80 -11.55 -26.42
C VAL A 66 14.30 -11.37 -26.67
N ASP A 67 13.58 -12.45 -27.03
CA ASP A 67 12.15 -12.41 -27.33
C ASP A 67 11.30 -12.10 -26.08
N LEU A 68 11.88 -12.20 -24.88
CA LEU A 68 11.27 -11.73 -23.65
C LEU A 68 10.92 -10.23 -23.70
N ALA A 69 11.69 -9.42 -24.44
CA ALA A 69 11.38 -8.00 -24.61
C ALA A 69 10.03 -7.78 -25.32
N ALA A 70 9.72 -8.62 -26.31
CA ALA A 70 8.44 -8.59 -27.02
C ALA A 70 7.28 -9.00 -26.10
N VAL A 71 7.50 -10.03 -25.26
CA VAL A 71 6.52 -10.46 -24.25
C VAL A 71 6.24 -9.34 -23.24
N VAL A 72 7.27 -8.67 -22.72
CA VAL A 72 7.10 -7.54 -21.79
C VAL A 72 6.33 -6.39 -22.45
N THR A 73 6.62 -6.09 -23.71
CA THR A 73 5.88 -5.08 -24.48
C THR A 73 4.42 -5.48 -24.70
N ALA A 74 4.14 -6.77 -24.88
CA ALA A 74 2.77 -7.25 -25.00
C ALA A 74 2.02 -7.21 -23.65
N VAL A 75 2.73 -7.41 -22.53
CA VAL A 75 2.19 -7.24 -21.17
C VAL A 75 1.90 -5.78 -20.86
N SER A 76 2.68 -4.80 -21.34
CA SER A 76 2.39 -3.37 -21.12
C SER A 76 1.06 -2.93 -21.73
N LYS A 77 0.70 -3.53 -22.88
CA LYS A 77 -0.60 -3.33 -23.54
C LYS A 77 -1.77 -4.00 -22.81
N ASN A 78 -1.50 -4.95 -21.93
CA ASN A 78 -2.52 -5.64 -21.16
C ASN A 78 -2.96 -4.78 -19.96
N LYS A 79 -4.27 -4.60 -19.77
CA LYS A 79 -4.86 -3.77 -18.70
C LYS A 79 -5.40 -4.57 -17.51
N SER A 80 -5.20 -5.88 -17.49
CA SER A 80 -5.67 -6.80 -16.46
C SER A 80 -4.55 -7.35 -15.58
N ILE A 81 -3.34 -7.53 -16.11
CA ILE A 81 -2.20 -8.08 -15.38
C ILE A 81 -1.68 -7.06 -14.36
N LYS A 82 -1.90 -7.34 -13.08
CA LYS A 82 -1.45 -6.53 -11.94
C LYS A 82 -0.14 -7.05 -11.35
N HIS A 83 0.18 -8.32 -11.53
CA HIS A 83 1.39 -8.94 -10.97
C HIS A 83 2.17 -9.65 -12.08
N LEU A 84 3.45 -9.31 -12.24
CA LEU A 84 4.35 -9.93 -13.21
C LEU A 84 5.58 -10.47 -12.50
N ASN A 85 5.85 -11.77 -12.68
CA ASN A 85 7.08 -12.42 -12.26
C ASN A 85 7.87 -12.90 -13.48
N MET A 86 9.11 -12.43 -13.59
CA MET A 86 10.02 -12.74 -14.69
C MET A 86 11.40 -13.17 -14.21
N GLY A 87 11.49 -13.72 -12.99
CA GLY A 87 12.72 -14.17 -12.36
C GLY A 87 13.53 -15.16 -13.22
N ARG A 88 14.85 -15.11 -13.06
CA ARG A 88 15.83 -16.06 -13.64
C ARG A 88 15.79 -16.26 -15.16
N ASN A 89 15.02 -15.49 -15.92
CA ASN A 89 15.04 -15.56 -17.39
C ASN A 89 16.32 -14.98 -18.01
N LEU A 90 17.05 -14.14 -17.28
CA LEU A 90 18.15 -13.32 -17.81
C LEU A 90 19.56 -13.95 -17.59
N ASN A 91 19.65 -15.06 -16.85
CA ASN A 91 20.93 -15.62 -16.38
C ASN A 91 21.87 -16.13 -17.48
N ASN A 92 21.35 -16.54 -18.64
CA ASN A 92 22.13 -17.13 -19.74
C ASN A 92 22.17 -16.23 -21.00
N MET A 93 21.79 -14.96 -20.87
CA MET A 93 21.68 -14.04 -22.00
C MET A 93 22.95 -13.23 -22.24
N LYS A 94 23.13 -12.78 -23.48
CA LYS A 94 24.19 -11.80 -23.82
C LYS A 94 23.81 -10.43 -23.23
N ALA A 95 24.79 -9.65 -22.78
CA ALA A 95 24.56 -8.32 -22.19
C ALA A 95 23.67 -7.40 -23.05
N LYS A 96 23.82 -7.44 -24.38
CA LYS A 96 22.98 -6.68 -25.32
C LYS A 96 21.49 -7.07 -25.29
N HIS A 97 21.19 -8.35 -25.05
CA HIS A 97 19.80 -8.82 -24.96
C HIS A 97 19.21 -8.46 -23.60
N ILE A 98 20.02 -8.54 -22.53
CA ILE A 98 19.63 -8.09 -21.19
C ILE A 98 19.23 -6.62 -21.21
N ALA A 99 20.07 -5.76 -21.81
CA ALA A 99 19.76 -4.34 -21.96
C ALA A 99 18.42 -4.12 -22.69
N SER A 100 18.19 -4.82 -23.80
CA SER A 100 16.93 -4.71 -24.55
C SER A 100 15.70 -5.13 -23.73
N VAL A 101 15.80 -6.17 -22.91
CA VAL A 101 14.70 -6.59 -22.04
C VAL A 101 14.48 -5.59 -20.91
N MET A 102 15.56 -5.12 -20.28
CA MET A 102 15.46 -4.13 -19.20
C MET A 102 14.90 -2.80 -19.70
N ASP A 103 15.26 -2.36 -20.89
CA ASP A 103 14.69 -1.17 -21.52
C ASP A 103 13.17 -1.35 -21.76
N ALA A 104 12.73 -2.53 -22.20
CA ALA A 104 11.30 -2.82 -22.35
C ALA A 104 10.57 -2.81 -21.00
N VAL A 105 11.18 -3.34 -19.94
CA VAL A 105 10.61 -3.30 -18.58
C VAL A 105 10.51 -1.85 -18.07
N VAL A 106 11.56 -1.05 -18.28
CA VAL A 106 11.57 0.37 -17.91
C VAL A 106 10.48 1.13 -18.64
N GLN A 107 10.32 0.92 -19.95
CA GLN A 107 9.25 1.53 -20.73
C GLN A 107 7.87 1.13 -20.20
N MET A 108 7.64 -0.17 -19.95
CA MET A 108 6.38 -0.68 -19.41
C MET A 108 5.98 -0.02 -18.08
N ILE A 109 6.94 0.21 -17.17
CA ILE A 109 6.63 0.85 -15.88
C ILE A 109 6.51 2.38 -15.98
N GLN A 110 6.98 3.00 -17.06
CA GLN A 110 6.88 4.44 -17.29
C GLN A 110 5.66 4.84 -18.12
N GLU A 111 4.93 3.87 -18.69
CA GLU A 111 3.66 4.14 -19.37
C GLU A 111 2.61 4.74 -18.40
N GLU A 112 1.89 5.77 -18.87
CA GLU A 112 0.86 6.46 -18.08
C GLU A 112 -0.31 5.52 -17.70
N ASP A 113 -0.65 4.59 -18.58
CA ASP A 113 -1.72 3.61 -18.39
C ASP A 113 -1.24 2.28 -17.77
N CYS A 114 -0.09 2.29 -17.09
CA CYS A 114 0.45 1.09 -16.48
C CYS A 114 -0.42 0.65 -15.29
N VAL A 115 -0.98 -0.57 -15.36
CA VAL A 115 -1.83 -1.15 -14.30
C VAL A 115 -1.05 -2.03 -13.33
N LEU A 116 0.25 -2.24 -13.58
CA LEU A 116 1.08 -3.17 -12.85
C LEU A 116 1.28 -2.68 -11.41
N GLN A 117 0.96 -3.55 -10.46
CA GLN A 117 1.07 -3.30 -9.02
C GLN A 117 2.29 -4.02 -8.42
N SER A 118 2.67 -5.16 -8.99
CA SER A 118 3.84 -5.93 -8.54
C SER A 118 4.73 -6.35 -9.69
N LEU A 119 6.02 -6.08 -9.57
CA LEU A 119 7.05 -6.53 -10.49
C LEU A 119 8.10 -7.35 -9.73
N SER A 120 8.33 -8.58 -10.16
CA SER A 120 9.30 -9.49 -9.54
C SER A 120 10.34 -9.94 -10.56
N ILE A 121 11.61 -9.64 -10.27
CA ILE A 121 12.79 -10.02 -11.06
C ILE A 121 13.87 -10.63 -10.14
N PRO A 122 13.56 -11.73 -9.41
CA PRO A 122 14.51 -12.34 -8.51
C PRO A 122 15.59 -13.13 -9.26
N ASP A 123 16.78 -13.22 -8.67
CA ASP A 123 17.89 -14.09 -9.07
C ASP A 123 18.29 -13.96 -10.57
N SER A 124 18.22 -12.75 -11.13
CA SER A 124 18.54 -12.48 -12.55
C SER A 124 19.98 -11.99 -12.80
N LYS A 125 20.80 -11.85 -11.75
CA LYS A 125 22.23 -11.46 -11.82
C LYS A 125 22.52 -10.19 -12.65
N LEU A 126 21.60 -9.23 -12.63
CA LEU A 126 21.63 -8.04 -13.49
C LEU A 126 22.75 -7.05 -13.19
N LYS A 127 23.25 -7.01 -11.95
CA LYS A 127 24.31 -6.08 -11.51
C LYS A 127 23.95 -4.62 -11.88
N ALA A 128 24.72 -4.01 -12.79
CA ALA A 128 24.54 -2.64 -13.23
C ALA A 128 23.34 -2.43 -14.17
N ASP A 129 22.88 -3.48 -14.86
CA ASP A 129 21.73 -3.38 -15.78
C ASP A 129 20.41 -3.10 -15.01
N LEU A 130 20.40 -3.34 -13.70
CA LEU A 130 19.28 -3.02 -12.81
C LEU A 130 19.16 -1.52 -12.51
N TYR A 131 20.23 -0.73 -12.71
CA TYR A 131 20.26 0.67 -12.29
C TYR A 131 19.21 1.53 -12.99
N ASN A 132 18.96 1.28 -14.27
CA ASN A 132 17.94 1.99 -15.04
C ASN A 132 16.54 1.71 -14.50
N LEU A 133 16.27 0.45 -14.12
CA LEU A 133 15.00 0.07 -13.49
C LEU A 133 14.84 0.79 -12.15
N ILE A 134 15.86 0.76 -11.29
CA ILE A 134 15.81 1.41 -9.97
C ILE A 134 15.57 2.92 -10.10
N ASN A 135 16.23 3.59 -11.05
CA ASN A 135 16.00 5.01 -11.30
C ASN A 135 14.57 5.28 -11.78
N ALA A 136 14.03 4.43 -12.67
CA ALA A 136 12.66 4.55 -13.15
C ALA A 136 11.63 4.33 -12.03
N LEU A 137 11.94 3.52 -11.00
CA LEU A 137 11.08 3.40 -9.82
C LEU A 137 10.88 4.73 -9.09
N GLY A 138 11.84 5.67 -9.14
CA GLY A 138 11.69 6.97 -8.48
C GLY A 138 10.48 7.77 -8.97
N GLY A 139 10.22 7.75 -10.28
CA GLY A 139 9.08 8.44 -10.89
C GLY A 139 7.84 7.57 -11.09
N ASN A 140 7.93 6.27 -10.83
CA ASN A 140 6.83 5.33 -11.08
C ASN A 140 5.65 5.58 -10.13
N GLN A 141 4.46 5.66 -10.71
CA GLN A 141 3.20 5.91 -10.00
C GLN A 141 2.26 4.71 -10.05
N CYS A 142 2.72 3.49 -10.32
CA CYS A 142 1.82 2.33 -10.47
C CYS A 142 2.16 1.18 -9.52
N LEU A 143 3.45 0.88 -9.39
CA LEU A 143 3.95 -0.23 -8.58
C LEU A 143 3.78 0.04 -7.08
N GLN A 144 3.31 -0.99 -6.39
CA GLN A 144 3.19 -1.04 -4.93
C GLN A 144 4.17 -2.04 -4.33
N SER A 145 4.55 -3.07 -5.09
CA SER A 145 5.50 -4.10 -4.67
C SER A 145 6.57 -4.34 -5.72
N VAL A 146 7.83 -4.44 -5.29
CA VAL A 146 8.95 -4.77 -6.16
C VAL A 146 9.82 -5.83 -5.51
N ASP A 147 10.18 -6.86 -6.26
CA ASP A 147 11.18 -7.84 -5.87
C ASP A 147 12.37 -7.78 -6.83
N ILE A 148 13.51 -7.33 -6.29
CA ILE A 148 14.79 -7.20 -6.98
C ILE A 148 15.87 -8.03 -6.28
N SER A 149 15.48 -9.05 -5.51
CA SER A 149 16.42 -9.93 -4.82
C SER A 149 17.34 -10.70 -5.77
N GLY A 150 18.54 -11.06 -5.33
CA GLY A 150 19.44 -11.93 -6.10
C GLY A 150 20.07 -11.29 -7.35
N ASN A 151 20.11 -9.94 -7.44
CA ASN A 151 20.61 -9.24 -8.63
C ASN A 151 22.04 -8.69 -8.50
N LEU A 152 22.71 -8.86 -7.36
CA LEU A 152 24.11 -8.44 -7.15
C LEU A 152 24.37 -6.96 -7.48
N MET A 153 23.43 -6.06 -7.17
CA MET A 153 23.54 -4.63 -7.50
C MET A 153 24.63 -3.88 -6.70
N GLY A 154 25.04 -4.40 -5.54
CA GLY A 154 26.01 -3.79 -4.65
C GLY A 154 25.58 -2.43 -4.07
N ASP A 155 26.53 -1.73 -3.44
CA ASP A 155 26.27 -0.43 -2.78
C ASP A 155 25.85 0.67 -3.75
N ALA A 156 26.30 0.61 -5.01
CA ALA A 156 25.89 1.57 -6.03
C ALA A 156 24.38 1.42 -6.35
N GLY A 157 23.89 0.19 -6.49
CA GLY A 157 22.45 -0.07 -6.62
C GLY A 157 21.66 0.36 -5.38
N ALA A 158 22.16 0.06 -4.19
CA ALA A 158 21.54 0.48 -2.92
C ALA A 158 21.40 2.01 -2.82
N ARG A 159 22.41 2.76 -3.26
CA ARG A 159 22.38 4.23 -3.28
C ARG A 159 21.38 4.79 -4.29
N LEU A 160 21.25 4.15 -5.46
CA LEU A 160 20.22 4.51 -6.43
C LEU A 160 18.83 4.20 -5.89
N LEU A 161 18.67 3.07 -5.21
CA LEU A 161 17.41 2.70 -4.55
C LEU A 161 17.06 3.72 -3.48
N ALA A 162 18.02 4.12 -2.64
CA ALA A 162 17.84 5.18 -1.66
C ALA A 162 17.33 6.49 -2.30
N LYS A 163 17.94 6.93 -3.41
CA LYS A 163 17.46 8.11 -4.15
C LYS A 163 16.05 7.92 -4.72
N ALA A 164 15.75 6.75 -5.28
CA ALA A 164 14.43 6.43 -5.80
C ALA A 164 13.36 6.46 -4.69
N LEU A 165 13.67 5.95 -3.50
CA LEU A 165 12.77 5.95 -2.34
C LEU A 165 12.48 7.34 -1.80
N GLN A 166 13.41 8.29 -1.92
CA GLN A 166 13.17 9.67 -1.49
C GLN A 166 12.10 10.38 -2.35
N ILE A 167 11.93 9.94 -3.60
CA ILE A 167 11.00 10.54 -4.57
C ILE A 167 9.71 9.73 -4.67
N ASN A 168 9.81 8.40 -4.66
CA ASN A 168 8.67 7.52 -4.84
C ASN A 168 7.71 7.60 -3.65
N SER A 169 6.43 7.80 -3.95
CA SER A 169 5.35 7.94 -2.97
C SER A 169 4.30 6.81 -3.01
N ARG A 170 4.54 5.73 -3.78
CA ARG A 170 3.55 4.66 -4.00
C ARG A 170 4.01 3.26 -3.62
N LEU A 171 5.32 3.00 -3.65
CA LEU A 171 5.88 1.73 -3.24
C LEU A 171 5.61 1.49 -1.75
N LYS A 172 5.09 0.29 -1.46
CA LYS A 172 4.75 -0.20 -0.12
C LYS A 172 5.63 -1.36 0.30
N SER A 173 6.02 -2.21 -0.65
CA SER A 173 6.75 -3.46 -0.40
C SER A 173 7.98 -3.57 -1.30
N ILE A 174 9.15 -3.84 -0.72
CA ILE A 174 10.39 -4.02 -1.47
C ILE A 174 11.15 -5.22 -0.95
N ILE A 175 11.42 -6.20 -1.81
CA ILE A 175 12.25 -7.38 -1.53
C ILE A 175 13.58 -7.19 -2.25
N TYR A 176 14.68 -7.26 -1.50
CA TYR A 176 15.99 -6.80 -1.98
C TYR A 176 17.18 -7.57 -1.41
N ASP A 177 16.95 -8.73 -0.79
CA ASP A 177 18.03 -9.58 -0.26
C ASP A 177 18.90 -10.19 -1.38
N ARG A 178 20.08 -10.73 -1.04
CA ARG A 178 21.06 -11.31 -1.99
C ARG A 178 21.52 -10.34 -3.08
N ASN A 179 21.71 -9.08 -2.73
CA ASN A 179 22.17 -8.04 -3.64
C ASN A 179 23.63 -7.64 -3.40
N ASN A 180 24.31 -8.30 -2.47
CA ASN A 180 25.70 -8.01 -2.10
C ASN A 180 25.86 -6.55 -1.62
N ILE A 181 24.86 -6.06 -0.90
CA ILE A 181 24.84 -4.73 -0.29
C ILE A 181 25.67 -4.78 0.99
N THR A 182 26.57 -3.82 1.17
CA THR A 182 27.36 -3.68 2.39
C THR A 182 26.68 -2.75 3.39
N LEU A 183 27.23 -2.65 4.59
CA LEU A 183 26.76 -1.71 5.61
C LEU A 183 26.59 -0.28 5.09
N GLN A 184 27.46 0.17 4.16
CA GLN A 184 27.36 1.52 3.60
C GLN A 184 26.11 1.69 2.74
N GLY A 185 25.76 0.72 1.90
CA GLY A 185 24.52 0.76 1.13
C GLY A 185 23.27 0.74 2.03
N TYR A 186 23.31 0.00 3.14
CA TYR A 186 22.23 0.03 4.14
C TYR A 186 22.09 1.36 4.87
N CYS A 187 23.21 2.06 5.15
CA CYS A 187 23.16 3.43 5.67
C CYS A 187 22.45 4.38 4.69
N ASP A 188 22.74 4.27 3.40
CA ASP A 188 22.09 5.07 2.36
C ASP A 188 20.57 4.79 2.32
N ILE A 189 20.15 3.52 2.39
CA ILE A 189 18.73 3.11 2.46
C ILE A 189 18.07 3.64 3.74
N ALA A 190 18.73 3.50 4.90
CA ALA A 190 18.21 4.00 6.17
C ALA A 190 17.99 5.52 6.14
N TYR A 191 18.91 6.27 5.54
CA TYR A 191 18.79 7.71 5.35
C TYR A 191 17.60 8.09 4.44
N ALA A 192 17.38 7.35 3.35
CA ALA A 192 16.23 7.58 2.47
C ALA A 192 14.88 7.27 3.14
N LEU A 193 14.83 6.24 3.98
CA LEU A 193 13.60 5.88 4.72
C LEU A 193 13.21 6.93 5.76
N GLU A 194 14.11 7.83 6.18
CA GLU A 194 13.75 8.93 7.08
C GLU A 194 12.70 9.86 6.46
N SER A 195 12.82 10.14 5.16
CA SER A 195 11.88 10.98 4.39
C SER A 195 10.76 10.20 3.70
N ASN A 196 10.92 8.89 3.49
CA ASN A 196 9.88 8.05 2.89
C ASN A 196 8.88 7.55 3.94
N TYR A 197 7.59 7.84 3.73
CA TYR A 197 6.49 7.43 4.62
C TYR A 197 5.57 6.35 4.02
N THR A 198 5.91 5.81 2.84
CA THR A 198 5.01 4.97 2.04
C THR A 198 5.41 3.51 2.08
N VAL A 199 6.72 3.23 2.15
CA VAL A 199 7.23 1.86 2.29
C VAL A 199 6.90 1.33 3.68
N ARG A 200 6.17 0.22 3.72
CA ARG A 200 5.70 -0.45 4.93
C ARG A 200 6.40 -1.77 5.16
N TYR A 201 6.79 -2.45 4.09
CA TYR A 201 7.36 -3.79 4.15
C TYR A 201 8.69 -3.86 3.41
N MET A 202 9.75 -4.17 4.15
CA MET A 202 11.04 -4.57 3.62
C MET A 202 11.50 -5.77 4.46
N PRO A 203 11.62 -6.97 3.88
CA PRO A 203 12.05 -8.15 4.63
C PRO A 203 13.50 -7.98 5.08
N PHE A 204 13.83 -8.59 6.21
CA PHE A 204 15.19 -8.56 6.74
C PHE A 204 16.14 -9.29 5.78
N PRO A 205 17.18 -8.63 5.25
CA PRO A 205 18.04 -9.22 4.22
C PRO A 205 19.13 -10.10 4.87
N ILE A 206 18.75 -11.34 5.19
CA ILE A 206 19.59 -12.27 5.95
C ILE A 206 20.91 -12.54 5.22
N TYR A 207 20.88 -12.73 3.90
CA TYR A 207 22.07 -13.14 3.15
C TYR A 207 23.13 -12.03 3.05
N ASP A 208 22.70 -10.78 2.89
CA ASP A 208 23.61 -9.63 2.79
C ASP A 208 24.06 -9.13 4.17
N VAL A 209 23.23 -9.30 5.21
CA VAL A 209 23.53 -8.87 6.59
C VAL A 209 24.53 -9.80 7.28
N VAL A 210 24.44 -11.12 7.09
CA VAL A 210 25.32 -12.09 7.76
C VAL A 210 26.82 -11.78 7.53
N PRO A 211 27.29 -11.48 6.30
CA PRO A 211 28.65 -11.00 6.07
C PRO A 211 28.97 -9.67 6.76
N CYS A 212 28.02 -8.72 6.80
CA CYS A 212 28.21 -7.43 7.45
C CYS A 212 28.37 -7.56 8.97
N MET A 213 27.60 -8.44 9.61
CA MET A 213 27.68 -8.71 11.05
C MET A 213 29.04 -9.29 11.48
N LYS A 214 29.72 -10.04 10.60
CA LYS A 214 31.08 -10.53 10.84
C LYS A 214 32.12 -9.41 10.88
N ILE A 215 31.87 -8.31 10.19
CA ILE A 215 32.78 -7.16 10.11
C ILE A 215 32.48 -6.17 11.25
N SER A 216 31.22 -5.83 11.46
CA SER A 216 30.81 -4.87 12.49
C SER A 216 29.38 -5.15 12.98
N SER A 217 29.24 -6.07 13.94
CA SER A 217 27.93 -6.46 14.49
C SER A 217 27.15 -5.28 15.07
N GLU A 218 27.79 -4.45 15.89
CA GLU A 218 27.13 -3.33 16.59
C GLU A 218 26.57 -2.28 15.62
N ARG A 219 27.33 -1.90 14.58
CA ARG A 219 26.84 -0.93 13.59
C ARG A 219 25.79 -1.53 12.68
N THR A 220 25.96 -2.78 12.26
CA THR A 220 24.97 -3.46 11.42
C THR A 220 23.63 -3.59 12.16
N ASP A 221 23.64 -3.99 13.43
CA ASP A 221 22.43 -4.04 14.26
C ASP A 221 21.79 -2.66 14.43
N ALA A 222 22.58 -1.61 14.66
CA ALA A 222 22.06 -0.26 14.79
C ALA A 222 21.35 0.23 13.50
N VAL A 223 21.95 -0.01 12.33
CA VAL A 223 21.38 0.38 11.04
C VAL A 223 20.12 -0.43 10.72
N MET A 224 20.15 -1.75 10.97
CA MET A 224 19.00 -2.62 10.73
C MET A 224 17.84 -2.30 11.65
N ARG A 225 18.11 -2.05 12.95
CA ARG A 225 17.10 -1.58 13.90
C ARG A 225 16.50 -0.25 13.44
N LYS A 226 17.33 0.70 12.99
CA LYS A 226 16.86 1.98 12.45
C LYS A 226 15.93 1.80 11.24
N ILE A 227 16.28 0.91 10.30
CA ILE A 227 15.42 0.59 9.16
C ILE A 227 14.08 0.00 9.64
N GLN A 228 14.12 -0.96 10.57
CA GLN A 228 12.92 -1.56 11.15
C GLN A 228 12.04 -0.52 11.88
N ASP A 229 12.63 0.38 12.65
CA ASP A 229 11.90 1.46 13.34
C ASP A 229 11.22 2.42 12.35
N LEU A 230 11.89 2.75 11.24
CA LEU A 230 11.33 3.61 10.19
C LEU A 230 10.20 2.92 9.42
N LEU A 231 10.32 1.62 9.15
CA LEU A 231 9.25 0.84 8.53
C LEU A 231 8.08 0.68 9.50
N HIS A 232 8.37 0.41 10.77
CA HIS A 232 7.37 0.34 11.83
C HIS A 232 6.65 1.68 11.97
N ARG A 233 7.34 2.83 11.91
CA ARG A 233 6.72 4.16 11.85
C ARG A 233 5.75 4.31 10.67
N ASN A 234 6.04 3.70 9.53
CA ASN A 234 5.20 3.79 8.32
C ASN A 234 4.01 2.81 8.34
N VAL A 235 4.12 1.72 9.13
CA VAL A 235 3.02 0.78 9.42
C VAL A 235 2.17 1.27 10.58
N SER A 236 2.78 1.93 11.56
CA SER A 236 2.12 2.56 12.69
C SER A 236 1.34 3.78 12.18
N PRO A 237 0.00 3.78 12.30
CA PRO A 237 -0.78 4.89 11.83
C PRO A 237 -0.47 6.07 12.73
N LYS A 238 0.07 7.15 12.13
CA LYS A 238 0.05 8.43 12.83
C LYS A 238 -1.42 8.72 13.13
N LYS A 239 -1.77 8.89 14.40
CA LYS A 239 -2.98 9.62 14.78
C LYS A 239 -2.83 11.01 14.15
N TYR A 240 -3.46 11.22 13.00
CA TYR A 240 -3.55 12.55 12.45
C TYR A 240 -4.26 13.38 13.50
N SER A 241 -3.63 14.45 13.97
CA SER A 241 -4.31 15.42 14.81
C SER A 241 -5.48 15.97 13.99
N ASN A 242 -6.69 15.62 14.41
CA ASN A 242 -7.98 16.02 13.84
C ASN A 242 -7.92 17.53 13.52
N GLY A 243 -7.66 17.89 12.25
CA GLY A 243 -7.55 19.28 11.85
C GLY A 243 -6.66 19.59 10.64
N GLN A 244 -5.66 18.78 10.30
CA GLN A 244 -4.83 19.04 9.10
C GLN A 244 -5.53 18.61 7.80
N ALA A 245 -6.11 17.41 7.76
CA ALA A 245 -6.88 16.92 6.61
C ALA A 245 -8.15 17.75 6.39
N PHE A 246 -8.84 18.12 7.47
CA PHE A 246 -10.00 19.02 7.45
C PHE A 246 -9.64 20.39 6.86
N ARG A 247 -8.56 21.03 7.31
CA ARG A 247 -8.13 22.35 6.80
C ARG A 247 -7.80 22.34 5.30
N LEU A 248 -7.24 21.24 4.79
CA LEU A 248 -6.96 21.08 3.37
C LEU A 248 -8.24 20.92 2.54
N GLN A 249 -9.16 20.02 2.93
CA GLN A 249 -10.46 19.89 2.23
C GLN A 249 -11.31 21.16 2.32
N GLN A 250 -11.31 21.83 3.47
CA GLN A 250 -11.97 23.11 3.67
C GLN A 250 -11.42 24.19 2.71
N GLY A 251 -10.10 24.22 2.47
CA GLY A 251 -9.49 25.17 1.54
C GLY A 251 -9.88 24.99 0.08
N PHE A 252 -10.12 23.75 -0.37
CA PHE A 252 -10.42 23.44 -1.78
C PHE A 252 -11.91 23.47 -2.14
N LEU A 253 -12.79 22.98 -1.26
CA LEU A 253 -14.23 22.89 -1.54
C LEU A 253 -14.97 24.23 -1.41
N LEU A 254 -14.49 25.14 -0.56
CA LEU A 254 -15.25 26.34 -0.21
C LEU A 254 -15.06 27.53 -1.16
N SER A 255 -14.01 27.58 -1.98
CA SER A 255 -13.72 28.79 -2.77
C SER A 255 -14.75 29.11 -3.86
N SER A 256 -15.31 28.12 -4.55
CA SER A 256 -16.15 28.35 -5.74
C SER A 256 -17.65 28.35 -5.41
N THR A 257 -18.09 27.41 -4.57
CA THR A 257 -19.48 27.29 -4.13
C THR A 257 -19.87 28.44 -3.20
N GLN A 258 -19.01 28.87 -2.27
CA GLN A 258 -19.33 30.03 -1.42
C GLN A 258 -19.46 31.32 -2.22
N GLN A 259 -18.60 31.55 -3.23
CA GLN A 259 -18.72 32.75 -4.08
C GLN A 259 -20.05 32.78 -4.84
N MET A 260 -20.55 31.63 -5.29
CA MET A 260 -21.85 31.53 -5.94
C MET A 260 -23.00 31.79 -4.95
N VAL A 261 -22.94 31.19 -3.76
CA VAL A 261 -23.93 31.40 -2.68
C VAL A 261 -23.97 32.88 -2.27
N ASP A 262 -22.82 33.52 -2.03
CA ASP A 262 -22.74 34.93 -1.64
C ASP A 262 -23.34 35.85 -2.72
N ARG A 263 -23.07 35.56 -3.99
CA ARG A 263 -23.65 36.33 -5.11
C ARG A 263 -25.17 36.21 -5.16
N LEU A 264 -25.70 35.00 -5.02
CA LEU A 264 -27.14 34.75 -5.04
C LEU A 264 -27.86 35.35 -3.82
N VAL A 265 -27.23 35.31 -2.63
CA VAL A 265 -27.74 35.95 -1.42
C VAL A 265 -27.88 37.46 -1.61
N VAL A 266 -26.85 38.14 -2.15
CA VAL A 266 -26.92 39.59 -2.41
C VAL A 266 -28.02 39.92 -3.42
N GLN A 267 -28.11 39.17 -4.52
CA GLN A 267 -29.14 39.38 -5.54
C GLN A 267 -30.56 39.22 -5.01
N THR A 268 -30.77 38.21 -4.15
CA THR A 268 -32.07 37.94 -3.51
C THR A 268 -32.42 39.00 -2.46
N GLN A 269 -31.44 39.48 -1.70
CA GLN A 269 -31.64 40.60 -0.75
C GLN A 269 -32.03 41.90 -1.46
N ASP A 270 -31.40 42.22 -2.60
CA ASP A 270 -31.72 43.41 -3.38
C ASP A 270 -33.13 43.34 -3.98
N THR A 271 -33.58 42.17 -4.45
CA THR A 271 -34.95 41.97 -4.95
C THR A 271 -35.99 42.08 -3.83
N ILE A 272 -35.72 41.49 -2.66
CA ILE A 272 -36.58 41.63 -1.48
C ILE A 272 -36.75 43.11 -1.10
N ARG A 273 -35.68 43.91 -1.11
CA ARG A 273 -35.75 45.35 -0.79
C ARG A 273 -36.64 46.13 -1.77
N VAL A 274 -36.60 45.79 -3.06
CA VAL A 274 -37.42 46.42 -4.08
C VAL A 274 -38.90 46.06 -3.90
N LEU A 275 -39.20 44.79 -3.64
CA LEU A 275 -40.58 44.31 -3.45
C LEU A 275 -41.20 44.77 -2.13
N ALA A 276 -40.40 44.88 -1.06
CA ALA A 276 -40.86 45.40 0.23
C ALA A 276 -41.30 46.87 0.15
N ALA A 277 -40.82 47.62 -0.85
CA ALA A 277 -41.26 49.00 -1.09
C ALA A 277 -42.61 49.12 -1.81
N GLN A 278 -43.18 48.02 -2.33
CA GLN A 278 -44.40 48.01 -3.15
C GLN A 278 -45.69 47.62 -2.39
N GLU A 279 -45.66 47.44 -1.06
CA GLU A 279 -46.81 47.20 -0.16
C GLU A 279 -47.92 46.26 -0.69
N SER A 280 -47.55 45.04 -1.12
CA SER A 280 -48.50 44.00 -1.54
C SER A 280 -48.51 42.80 -0.58
N VAL A 281 -49.69 42.25 -0.27
CA VAL A 281 -49.87 41.19 0.74
C VAL A 281 -49.34 39.83 0.26
N ASP A 282 -49.45 39.52 -1.04
CA ASP A 282 -48.90 38.28 -1.62
C ASP A 282 -47.36 38.30 -1.61
N SER A 283 -46.75 39.47 -1.82
CA SER A 283 -45.30 39.65 -1.74
C SER A 283 -44.73 39.34 -0.35
N ASN A 284 -45.49 39.52 0.73
CA ASN A 284 -44.98 39.26 2.09
C ASN A 284 -44.70 37.78 2.37
N ASN A 285 -45.49 36.85 1.79
CA ASN A 285 -45.22 35.42 1.95
C ASN A 285 -43.97 34.99 1.19
N ASP A 286 -43.79 35.49 -0.03
CA ASP A 286 -42.61 35.20 -0.85
C ASP A 286 -41.34 35.86 -0.28
N ILE A 287 -41.45 37.07 0.28
CA ILE A 287 -40.37 37.75 1.00
C ILE A 287 -39.94 36.97 2.24
N ASN A 288 -40.89 36.48 3.05
CA ASN A 288 -40.59 35.67 4.23
C ASN A 288 -39.92 34.34 3.85
N HIS A 289 -40.38 33.70 2.77
CA HIS A 289 -39.77 32.47 2.26
C HIS A 289 -38.34 32.70 1.77
N ALA A 290 -38.11 33.73 0.97
CA ALA A 290 -36.78 34.09 0.47
C ALA A 290 -35.81 34.51 1.58
N THR A 291 -36.32 35.17 2.64
CA THR A 291 -35.54 35.52 3.83
C THR A 291 -35.11 34.28 4.61
N GLY A 292 -35.98 33.26 4.71
CA GLY A 292 -35.62 31.95 5.27
C GLY A 292 -34.52 31.25 4.46
N LEU A 293 -34.62 31.27 3.13
CA LEU A 293 -33.61 30.67 2.24
C LEU A 293 -32.25 31.38 2.35
N ILE A 294 -32.22 32.71 2.53
CA ILE A 294 -30.99 33.46 2.79
C ILE A 294 -30.34 33.03 4.12
N GLN A 295 -31.14 32.78 5.15
CA GLN A 295 -30.62 32.29 6.43
C GLN A 295 -30.05 30.87 6.30
N ASP A 296 -30.70 30.00 5.52
CA ASP A 296 -30.21 28.65 5.22
C ASP A 296 -28.91 28.68 4.39
N ALA A 297 -28.78 29.63 3.47
CA ALA A 297 -27.57 29.89 2.70
C ALA A 297 -26.40 30.40 3.56
N ASP A 298 -26.67 31.11 4.65
CA ASP A 298 -25.62 31.51 5.59
C ASP A 298 -25.26 30.37 6.54
N ASN A 299 -26.25 29.60 6.98
CA ASN A 299 -26.07 28.42 7.82
C ASN A 299 -25.30 27.29 7.10
N SER A 300 -25.51 27.11 5.79
CA SER A 300 -24.82 26.09 4.99
C SER A 300 -23.30 26.31 4.96
N LYS A 301 -22.83 27.57 5.02
CA LYS A 301 -21.40 27.92 5.09
C LYS A 301 -20.73 27.39 6.36
N GLN A 302 -21.48 27.26 7.45
CA GLN A 302 -21.01 26.77 8.75
C GLN A 302 -21.37 25.31 9.02
N LEU A 303 -22.03 24.65 8.07
CA LEU A 303 -22.57 23.31 8.25
C LEU A 303 -21.47 22.25 8.34
N LEU A 304 -20.48 22.28 7.45
CA LEU A 304 -19.37 21.33 7.46
C LEU A 304 -18.52 21.41 8.76
N PRO A 305 -18.12 22.60 9.26
CA PRO A 305 -17.49 22.72 10.58
C PRO A 305 -18.35 22.16 11.72
N ARG A 306 -19.66 22.46 11.73
CA ARG A 306 -20.58 21.99 12.78
C ARG A 306 -20.78 20.48 12.75
N LEU A 307 -20.86 19.87 11.56
CA LEU A 307 -20.92 18.42 11.41
C LEU A 307 -19.62 17.76 11.92
N HIS A 308 -18.46 18.41 11.71
CA HIS A 308 -17.19 17.93 12.24
C HIS A 308 -17.13 18.00 13.78
N GLU A 309 -17.66 19.06 14.40
CA GLU A 309 -17.78 19.13 15.86
C GLU A 309 -18.62 17.99 16.44
N VAL A 310 -19.69 17.57 15.75
CA VAL A 310 -20.55 16.44 16.19
C VAL A 310 -19.74 15.14 16.23
N VAL A 311 -18.84 14.93 15.27
CA VAL A 311 -17.94 13.78 15.24
C VAL A 311 -16.93 13.85 16.39
N GLN A 312 -16.33 15.02 16.65
CA GLN A 312 -15.37 15.20 17.73
C GLN A 312 -15.98 14.97 19.12
N ARG A 313 -17.19 15.47 19.39
CA ARG A 313 -17.87 15.25 20.68
C ARG A 313 -18.18 13.79 20.96
N ARG A 314 -18.31 12.94 19.94
CA ARG A 314 -18.45 11.49 20.13
C ARG A 314 -17.14 10.80 20.50
N GLU A 315 -16.00 11.37 20.15
CA GLU A 315 -14.68 10.81 20.50
C GLU A 315 -14.30 11.10 21.97
N GLU A 316 -14.73 12.23 22.54
CA GLU A 316 -14.43 12.64 23.93
C GLU A 316 -15.05 11.74 25.01
N VAL A 317 -16.14 11.04 24.69
CA VAL A 317 -16.85 10.14 25.63
C VAL A 317 -16.14 8.78 25.81
N GLY A 318 -15.02 8.57 25.09
CA GLY A 318 -14.30 7.31 25.07
C GLY A 318 -14.80 6.45 23.91
N ASN A 319 -13.92 6.20 22.94
CA ASN A 319 -14.31 5.50 21.74
C ASN A 319 -14.62 4.02 22.04
N PRO A 320 -15.82 3.50 21.71
CA PRO A 320 -16.15 2.09 21.93
C PRO A 320 -15.22 1.13 21.19
N ILE A 321 -14.61 1.57 20.08
CA ILE A 321 -13.62 0.81 19.31
C ILE A 321 -12.33 0.65 20.12
N ASP A 322 -11.81 1.73 20.73
CA ASP A 322 -10.61 1.67 21.57
C ASP A 322 -10.82 0.75 22.79
N VAL A 323 -12.00 0.80 23.40
CA VAL A 323 -12.36 -0.09 24.52
C VAL A 323 -12.36 -1.55 24.08
N LYS A 324 -12.95 -1.84 22.90
CA LYS A 324 -13.02 -3.22 22.41
C LYS A 324 -11.66 -3.74 21.96
N LEU A 325 -10.82 -2.90 21.34
CA LEU A 325 -9.47 -3.26 20.93
C LEU A 325 -8.58 -3.59 22.13
N LYS A 326 -8.71 -2.84 23.24
CA LYS A 326 -8.02 -3.17 24.50
C LYS A 326 -8.42 -4.55 25.01
N GLN A 327 -9.72 -4.86 25.03
CA GLN A 327 -10.19 -6.20 25.44
C GLN A 327 -9.61 -7.31 24.56
N VAL A 328 -9.58 -7.12 23.23
CA VAL A 328 -9.02 -8.09 22.29
C VAL A 328 -7.50 -8.24 22.50
N ALA A 329 -6.80 -7.15 22.79
CA ALA A 329 -5.36 -7.19 23.09
C ALA A 329 -5.06 -8.02 24.34
N ASP A 330 -5.86 -7.85 25.40
CA ASP A 330 -5.73 -8.62 26.64
C ASP A 330 -6.04 -10.11 26.43
N GLU A 331 -7.13 -10.42 25.72
CA GLU A 331 -7.49 -11.80 25.37
C GLU A 331 -6.40 -12.48 24.52
N LEU A 332 -5.87 -11.78 23.52
CA LEU A 332 -4.82 -12.33 22.66
C LEU A 332 -3.51 -12.55 23.44
N HIS A 333 -3.16 -11.63 24.34
CA HIS A 333 -1.98 -11.79 25.20
C HIS A 333 -2.06 -13.09 26.01
N ASN A 334 -3.22 -13.39 26.60
CA ASN A 334 -3.42 -14.62 27.36
C ASN A 334 -3.27 -15.89 26.48
N VAL A 335 -3.83 -15.86 25.25
CA VAL A 335 -3.70 -16.98 24.30
C VAL A 335 -2.25 -17.21 23.91
N VAL A 336 -1.50 -16.15 23.61
CA VAL A 336 -0.09 -16.24 23.21
C VAL A 336 0.78 -16.77 24.35
N VAL A 337 0.57 -16.27 25.58
CA VAL A 337 1.28 -16.77 26.76
C VAL A 337 1.01 -18.27 26.97
N SER A 338 -0.25 -18.71 26.85
CA SER A 338 -0.60 -20.13 26.96
C SER A 338 0.05 -20.98 25.87
N TYR A 339 0.08 -20.48 24.63
CA TYR A 339 0.69 -21.18 23.49
C TYR A 339 2.21 -21.32 23.65
N LEU A 340 2.88 -20.24 24.08
CA LEU A 340 4.31 -20.23 24.37
C LEU A 340 4.67 -21.20 25.50
N GLN A 341 3.86 -21.27 26.56
CA GLN A 341 4.05 -22.23 27.65
C GLN A 341 3.93 -23.68 27.17
N GLY A 342 2.86 -24.02 26.43
CA GLY A 342 2.67 -25.38 25.92
C GLY A 342 3.76 -25.80 24.92
N THR A 343 4.24 -24.86 24.10
CA THR A 343 5.36 -25.11 23.18
C THR A 343 6.65 -25.38 23.95
N LEU A 344 6.92 -24.60 25.00
CA LEU A 344 8.10 -24.80 25.84
C LEU A 344 8.07 -26.14 26.58
N GLU A 345 6.93 -26.53 27.14
CA GLU A 345 6.77 -27.84 27.78
C GLU A 345 7.04 -28.98 26.79
N SER A 346 6.55 -28.84 25.55
CA SER A 346 6.80 -29.82 24.48
C SER A 346 8.27 -29.87 24.09
N MET A 347 8.95 -28.73 24.02
CA MET A 347 10.39 -28.65 23.74
C MET A 347 11.24 -29.28 24.87
N ILE A 348 10.88 -29.04 26.12
CA ILE A 348 11.55 -29.65 27.29
C ILE A 348 11.34 -31.16 27.28
N LYS A 349 10.12 -31.63 27.04
CA LYS A 349 9.83 -33.07 26.96
C LYS A 349 10.62 -33.73 25.83
N CYS A 350 10.69 -33.10 24.66
CA CYS A 350 11.53 -33.59 23.56
C CYS A 350 13.01 -33.65 23.95
N ALA A 351 13.52 -32.65 24.68
CA ALA A 351 14.89 -32.67 25.18
C ALA A 351 15.12 -33.83 26.16
N GLU A 352 14.17 -34.07 27.08
CA GLU A 352 14.20 -35.19 28.05
C GLU A 352 14.21 -36.55 27.33
N ASP A 353 13.41 -36.72 26.28
CA ASP A 353 13.35 -37.95 25.49
C ASP A 353 14.65 -38.22 24.71
N GLN A 354 15.31 -37.16 24.19
CA GLN A 354 16.53 -37.29 23.38
C GLN A 354 17.82 -37.40 24.22
N CYS A 355 17.85 -36.77 25.40
CA CYS A 355 19.05 -36.69 26.25
C CYS A 355 18.81 -37.16 27.70
N PRO A 356 18.32 -38.40 27.91
CA PRO A 356 17.85 -38.86 29.22
C PRO A 356 18.94 -38.93 30.29
N HIS A 357 20.20 -39.19 29.91
CA HIS A 357 21.31 -39.32 30.86
C HIS A 357 21.82 -37.97 31.40
N VAL A 358 21.70 -36.90 30.61
CA VAL A 358 22.13 -35.54 31.01
C VAL A 358 21.01 -34.81 31.75
N LEU A 359 19.77 -35.01 31.32
CA LEU A 359 18.58 -34.42 31.94
C LEU A 359 18.05 -35.20 33.15
N ALA A 360 18.69 -36.31 33.52
CA ALA A 360 18.47 -36.99 34.79
C ALA A 360 19.02 -36.21 36.00
N ASP A 361 19.91 -35.24 35.78
CA ASP A 361 20.39 -34.34 36.83
C ASP A 361 19.38 -33.20 37.07
N ASP A 362 18.72 -33.23 38.22
CA ASP A 362 17.73 -32.23 38.65
C ASP A 362 18.27 -30.79 38.62
N ARG A 363 19.59 -30.58 38.79
CA ARG A 363 20.19 -29.23 38.70
C ARG A 363 20.15 -28.72 37.26
N VAL A 364 20.52 -29.56 36.30
CA VAL A 364 20.57 -29.22 34.87
C VAL A 364 19.15 -29.00 34.33
N GLN A 365 18.22 -29.88 34.70
CA GLN A 365 16.80 -29.73 34.32
C GLN A 365 16.20 -28.45 34.92
N GLY A 366 16.52 -28.13 36.17
CA GLY A 366 16.09 -26.90 36.84
C GLY A 366 16.66 -25.63 36.20
N GLU A 367 17.95 -25.63 35.84
CA GLU A 367 18.58 -24.51 35.15
C GLU A 367 18.00 -24.29 33.75
N ILE A 368 17.78 -25.35 32.96
CA ILE A 368 17.17 -25.24 31.63
C ILE A 368 15.75 -24.69 31.72
N LYS A 369 14.92 -25.23 32.64
CA LYS A 369 13.55 -24.73 32.86
C LYS A 369 13.54 -23.24 33.23
N LYS A 370 14.47 -22.80 34.09
CA LYS A 370 14.59 -21.39 34.49
C LYS A 370 15.03 -20.51 33.34
N MET A 371 16.12 -20.86 32.65
CA MET A 371 16.67 -20.12 31.51
C MET A 371 15.66 -20.01 30.36
N CYS A 372 14.91 -21.08 30.09
CA CYS A 372 13.88 -21.07 29.06
C CYS A 372 12.69 -20.19 29.45
N ARG A 373 12.27 -20.16 30.72
CA ARG A 373 11.21 -19.25 31.17
C ARG A 373 11.61 -17.78 31.09
N GLU A 374 12.87 -17.46 31.40
CA GLU A 374 13.39 -16.10 31.26
C GLU A 374 13.46 -15.62 29.80
N LYS A 375 13.63 -16.56 28.85
CA LYS A 375 13.67 -16.26 27.40
C LYS A 375 12.32 -16.38 26.69
N ASN A 376 11.36 -17.12 27.26
CA ASN A 376 10.06 -17.39 26.67
C ASN A 376 8.98 -16.45 27.23
N PHE A 377 9.23 -15.15 27.12
CA PHE A 377 8.33 -14.11 27.58
C PHE A 377 8.08 -13.10 26.46
N LEU A 378 6.81 -12.76 26.26
CA LEU A 378 6.40 -11.69 25.38
C LEU A 378 5.91 -10.52 26.22
N ALA A 379 6.50 -9.33 26.02
CA ALA A 379 6.09 -8.12 26.71
C ALA A 379 4.59 -7.82 26.44
N PRO A 380 3.78 -7.55 27.47
CA PRO A 380 2.38 -7.15 27.32
C PRO A 380 2.24 -5.90 26.46
N GLU A 381 3.23 -5.00 26.53
CA GLU A 381 3.23 -3.76 25.73
C GLU A 381 3.26 -4.06 24.23
N PHE A 382 3.89 -5.15 23.78
CA PHE A 382 4.02 -5.45 22.36
C PHE A 382 2.66 -5.72 21.70
N ILE A 383 1.82 -6.57 22.32
CA ILE A 383 0.48 -6.88 21.79
C ILE A 383 -0.43 -5.66 21.91
N HIS A 384 -0.34 -4.94 23.03
CA HIS A 384 -1.13 -3.72 23.22
C HIS A 384 -0.78 -2.65 22.18
N THR A 385 0.50 -2.40 21.90
CA THR A 385 0.93 -1.47 20.83
C THR A 385 0.46 -1.96 19.46
N CYS A 386 0.62 -3.24 19.13
CA CYS A 386 0.21 -3.77 17.81
C CYS A 386 -1.32 -3.66 17.58
N ILE A 387 -2.12 -3.99 18.58
CA ILE A 387 -3.59 -4.00 18.43
C ILE A 387 -4.19 -2.63 18.68
N VAL A 388 -3.87 -2.00 19.81
CA VAL A 388 -4.53 -0.76 20.23
C VAL A 388 -3.95 0.44 19.50
N GLU A 389 -2.63 0.50 19.34
CA GLU A 389 -2.00 1.65 18.67
C GLU A 389 -1.99 1.48 17.15
N GLN A 390 -1.55 0.34 16.62
CA GLN A 390 -1.48 0.15 15.16
C GLN A 390 -2.82 -0.18 14.54
N THR A 391 -3.45 -1.28 14.96
CA THR A 391 -4.74 -1.66 14.36
C THR A 391 -5.83 -0.64 14.71
N GLY A 392 -5.80 -0.12 15.95
CA GLY A 392 -6.71 0.93 16.38
C GLY A 392 -6.59 2.22 15.61
N ALA A 393 -5.39 2.74 15.39
CA ALA A 393 -5.26 3.98 14.63
C ALA A 393 -5.59 3.80 13.13
N ASP A 394 -5.44 2.61 12.54
CA ASP A 394 -5.87 2.33 11.16
C ASP A 394 -7.39 2.32 11.03
N ILE A 395 -8.07 1.59 11.93
CA ILE A 395 -9.53 1.54 11.98
C ILE A 395 -10.08 2.96 12.23
N MET A 396 -9.50 3.67 13.20
CA MET A 396 -9.90 5.04 13.55
C MET A 396 -9.69 6.02 12.41
N ASN A 397 -8.53 5.97 11.74
CA ASN A 397 -8.27 6.82 10.58
C ASN A 397 -9.28 6.54 9.47
N LYS A 398 -9.65 5.27 9.22
CA LYS A 398 -10.63 4.93 8.19
C LYS A 398 -12.04 5.36 8.56
N VAL A 399 -12.44 5.19 9.83
CA VAL A 399 -13.71 5.68 10.35
C VAL A 399 -13.78 7.21 10.23
N ASN A 400 -12.70 7.92 10.56
CA ASN A 400 -12.65 9.38 10.46
C ASN A 400 -12.67 9.87 9.00
N GLU A 401 -12.00 9.17 8.08
CA GLU A 401 -12.11 9.43 6.64
C GLU A 401 -13.55 9.28 6.14
N LEU A 402 -14.24 8.19 6.55
CA LEU A 402 -15.64 7.97 6.17
C LEU A 402 -16.58 9.02 6.78
N ASN A 403 -16.39 9.36 8.06
CA ASN A 403 -17.16 10.42 8.73
C ASN A 403 -16.99 11.77 8.03
N LEU A 404 -15.76 12.10 7.63
CA LEU A 404 -15.44 13.33 6.89
C LEU A 404 -16.10 13.32 5.50
N ALA A 405 -16.04 12.19 4.79
CA ALA A 405 -16.68 12.03 3.49
C ALA A 405 -18.22 12.17 3.57
N VAL A 406 -18.84 11.59 4.61
CA VAL A 406 -20.27 11.74 4.86
C VAL A 406 -20.62 13.19 5.21
N ALA A 407 -19.85 13.84 6.08
CA ALA A 407 -20.07 15.24 6.43
C ALA A 407 -19.94 16.17 5.21
N ALA A 408 -18.92 15.93 4.36
CA ALA A 408 -18.75 16.65 3.10
C ALA A 408 -19.94 16.43 2.18
N HIS A 409 -20.36 15.18 1.96
CA HIS A 409 -21.48 14.87 1.08
C HIS A 409 -22.80 15.51 1.54
N VAL A 410 -23.08 15.48 2.85
CA VAL A 410 -24.27 16.12 3.44
C VAL A 410 -24.19 17.64 3.24
N SER A 411 -23.02 18.24 3.48
CA SER A 411 -22.83 19.67 3.29
C SER A 411 -22.99 20.09 1.83
N ASP A 412 -22.40 19.35 0.90
CA ASP A 412 -22.49 19.62 -0.54
C ASP A 412 -23.93 19.52 -1.02
N ARG A 413 -24.64 18.44 -0.67
CA ARG A 413 -26.05 18.25 -1.06
C ARG A 413 -26.98 19.34 -0.54
N ILE A 414 -26.80 19.75 0.72
CA ILE A 414 -27.61 20.85 1.29
C ILE A 414 -27.25 22.17 0.61
N THR A 415 -25.97 22.41 0.32
CA THR A 415 -25.54 23.64 -0.36
C THR A 415 -26.09 23.72 -1.78
N ASP A 416 -26.07 22.62 -2.54
CA ASP A 416 -26.65 22.53 -3.88
C ASP A 416 -28.17 22.80 -3.86
N GLU A 417 -28.89 22.18 -2.93
CA GLU A 417 -30.35 22.37 -2.79
C GLU A 417 -30.68 23.82 -2.42
N VAL A 418 -29.90 24.43 -1.53
CA VAL A 418 -30.04 25.85 -1.18
C VAL A 418 -29.77 26.75 -2.38
N ILE A 419 -28.74 26.47 -3.19
CA ILE A 419 -28.47 27.24 -4.42
C ILE A 419 -29.65 27.12 -5.39
N GLU A 420 -30.20 25.92 -5.59
CA GLU A 420 -31.30 25.68 -6.52
C GLU A 420 -32.59 26.38 -6.05
N THR A 421 -32.98 26.17 -4.80
CA THR A 421 -34.20 26.80 -4.23
C THR A 421 -34.09 28.31 -4.15
N LEU A 422 -32.92 28.85 -3.79
CA LEU A 422 -32.68 30.30 -3.74
C LEU A 422 -32.68 30.91 -5.16
N SER A 423 -32.16 30.19 -6.16
CA SER A 423 -32.27 30.59 -7.58
C SER A 423 -33.72 30.55 -8.10
N GLN A 424 -34.50 29.53 -7.72
CA GLN A 424 -35.92 29.44 -8.10
C GLN A 424 -36.77 30.52 -7.41
N SER A 425 -36.49 30.82 -6.14
CA SER A 425 -37.14 31.90 -5.40
C SER A 425 -36.81 33.25 -6.02
N TYR A 426 -35.53 33.51 -6.34
CA TYR A 426 -35.11 34.72 -7.05
C TYR A 426 -35.80 34.88 -8.43
N LYS A 427 -36.06 33.80 -9.16
CA LYS A 427 -36.79 33.85 -10.45
C LYS A 427 -38.29 34.08 -10.30
N LYS A 428 -38.86 33.78 -9.13
CA LYS A 428 -40.30 33.94 -8.83
C LYS A 428 -40.63 35.32 -8.29
N LEU A 429 -39.70 35.91 -7.53
CA LEU A 429 -39.69 37.32 -7.12
C LEU A 429 -39.45 38.22 -8.34
#